data_AF-A0A8B7DZT3-F1
#
_entry.id   AF-A0A8B7DZT3-F1
#
_cell.length_a   1.000
_cell.length_b   1.000
_cell.length_c   1.000
_cell.angle_alpha   90.00
_cell.angle_beta   90.00
_cell.angle_gamma   90.00
#
_symmetry.space_group_name_H-M   'P 1'
#
loop_
_entity.id
_entity.type
_entity.pdbx_description
1 polymer ?
#
loop_
_entity_poly.entity_id
_entity_poly.type
_entity_poly.pdbx_seq_one_letter_code
_entity_poly.pdbx_strand_id
1 'polypeptide(L)'
;MRSSKQRTIHMDKYPITGLAYKQYGNSVILFVTTTKCVFSYNVTSSDKKEILEEDFGASLDCSAINDASTENQFVVATDDGLHFYHPEGKRACLAFDGEKKMVSWFRGYLVVVSKEMKQLPKTAG
;
A
#
# COMPACT_ATOMS: atom_id res chain seq x y z
N MET A 1 -22.24 9.89 -27.47
CA MET A 1 -20.92 9.78 -26.81
C MET A 1 -21.09 10.15 -25.33
N ARG A 2 -20.79 9.24 -24.39
CA ARG A 2 -20.63 9.63 -22.98
C ARG A 2 -19.32 10.41 -22.88
N SER A 3 -19.40 11.71 -22.63
CA SER A 3 -18.21 12.51 -22.28
C SER A 3 -17.76 12.09 -20.88
N SER A 4 -16.55 11.56 -20.77
CA SER A 4 -15.92 11.30 -19.46
C SER A 4 -15.35 12.62 -18.94
N LYS A 5 -15.93 13.14 -17.85
CA LYS A 5 -15.37 14.30 -17.15
C LYS A 5 -14.22 13.83 -16.26
N GLN A 6 -13.00 14.27 -16.55
CA GLN A 6 -11.87 14.08 -15.65
C GLN A 6 -12.06 14.94 -14.38
N ARG A 7 -11.68 14.38 -13.22
CA ARG A 7 -11.68 15.08 -11.93
C ARG A 7 -10.43 14.71 -11.13
N THR A 8 -10.01 15.60 -10.24
CA THR A 8 -8.90 15.36 -9.30
C THR A 8 -9.44 14.76 -8.00
N ILE A 9 -8.99 13.57 -7.64
CA ILE A 9 -9.40 12.86 -6.41
C ILE A 9 -8.42 13.11 -5.26
N HIS A 10 -7.13 13.22 -5.57
CA HIS A 10 -6.07 13.45 -4.60
C HIS A 10 -5.12 14.53 -5.12
N MET A 11 -4.74 15.44 -4.22
CA MET A 11 -3.71 16.44 -4.45
C MET A 11 -2.99 16.68 -3.12
N ASP A 12 -1.68 16.49 -3.13
CA ASP A 12 -0.81 16.63 -1.96
C ASP A 12 0.58 17.13 -2.43
N LYS A 13 1.39 17.62 -1.49
CA LYS A 13 2.77 18.06 -1.69
C LYS A 13 3.73 16.87 -1.82
N TYR A 14 3.34 15.70 -1.30
CA TYR A 14 4.15 14.50 -1.30
C TYR A 14 3.87 13.66 -2.55
N PRO A 15 4.91 13.14 -3.24
CA PRO A 15 4.72 12.27 -4.40
C PRO A 15 3.92 11.02 -4.04
N ILE A 16 2.98 10.65 -4.91
CA ILE A 16 2.31 9.35 -4.88
C ILE A 16 3.33 8.28 -5.28
N THR A 17 3.46 7.24 -4.47
CA THR A 17 4.37 6.10 -4.67
C THR A 17 3.64 4.79 -4.91
N GLY A 18 2.32 4.74 -4.69
CA GLY A 18 1.51 3.58 -5.03
C GLY A 18 0.02 3.89 -5.15
N LEU A 19 -0.63 3.16 -6.05
CA LEU A 19 -2.07 3.23 -6.31
C LEU A 19 -2.61 1.82 -6.49
N ALA A 20 -3.77 1.53 -5.90
CA ALA A 20 -4.43 0.25 -6.07
C ALA A 20 -5.96 0.40 -6.01
N TYR A 21 -6.66 -0.18 -6.98
CA TYR A 21 -8.13 -0.27 -6.95
C TYR A 21 -8.55 -1.63 -6.42
N LYS A 22 -9.63 -1.64 -5.62
CA LYS A 22 -10.25 -2.89 -5.20
C LYS A 22 -11.74 -2.72 -4.97
N GLN A 23 -12.50 -3.75 -5.36
CA GLN A 23 -13.92 -3.81 -5.11
C GLN A 23 -14.22 -4.35 -3.71
N TYR A 24 -15.00 -3.59 -2.96
CA TYR A 24 -15.53 -3.92 -1.64
C TYR A 24 -17.06 -3.89 -1.71
N GLY A 25 -17.66 -5.04 -1.95
CA GLY A 25 -19.10 -5.15 -2.24
C GLY A 25 -19.48 -4.31 -3.48
N ASN A 26 -20.30 -3.28 -3.27
CA ASN A 26 -20.72 -2.36 -4.34
C ASN A 26 -19.84 -1.10 -4.44
N SER A 27 -18.84 -0.96 -3.56
CA SER A 27 -17.92 0.17 -3.56
C SER A 27 -16.63 -0.20 -4.28
N VAL A 28 -16.08 0.74 -5.04
CA VAL A 28 -14.72 0.69 -5.57
C VAL A 28 -13.88 1.60 -4.69
N ILE A 29 -12.85 1.03 -4.08
CA ILE A 29 -11.91 1.73 -3.23
C ILE A 29 -10.62 1.92 -3.99
N LEU A 30 -10.11 3.14 -3.99
CA LEU A 30 -8.77 3.49 -4.44
C LEU A 30 -7.89 3.70 -3.20
N PHE A 31 -6.89 2.85 -3.02
CA PHE A 31 -5.80 3.08 -2.08
C PHE A 31 -4.75 3.96 -2.72
N VAL A 32 -4.23 4.91 -1.95
CA VAL A 32 -3.17 5.82 -2.36
C VAL A 32 -2.11 5.83 -1.28
N THR A 33 -0.86 5.55 -1.67
CA THR A 33 0.31 5.72 -0.80
C THR A 33 1.17 6.82 -1.35
N THR A 34 1.62 7.71 -0.47
CA THR A 34 2.65 8.69 -0.76
C THR A 34 3.92 8.36 0.01
N THR A 35 4.94 9.20 -0.11
CA THR A 35 6.12 9.10 0.75
C THR A 35 5.85 9.43 2.23
N LYS A 36 4.65 9.91 2.58
CA LYS A 36 4.31 10.38 3.94
C LYS A 36 2.96 9.93 4.50
N CYS A 37 2.04 9.45 3.66
CA CYS A 37 0.71 9.07 4.12
C CYS A 37 0.17 7.86 3.34
N VAL A 38 -0.79 7.18 3.96
CA VAL A 38 -1.61 6.14 3.33
C VAL A 38 -3.08 6.56 3.41
N PHE A 39 -3.79 6.49 2.29
CA PHE A 39 -5.19 6.90 2.17
C PHE A 39 -6.04 5.82 1.51
N SER A 40 -7.36 5.89 1.74
CA SER A 40 -8.36 5.22 0.91
C SER A 40 -9.38 6.24 0.39
N TYR A 41 -9.92 5.98 -0.79
CA TYR A 41 -10.96 6.79 -1.43
C TYR A 41 -12.08 5.88 -1.91
N ASN A 42 -13.32 6.14 -1.49
CA ASN A 42 -14.47 5.49 -2.11
C ASN A 42 -14.88 6.23 -3.38
N VAL A 43 -14.49 5.72 -4.54
CA VAL A 43 -14.66 6.40 -5.83
C VAL A 43 -16.01 6.11 -6.51
N THR A 44 -16.85 5.24 -5.94
CA THR A 44 -18.16 4.90 -6.53
C THR A 44 -19.15 6.06 -6.50
N SER A 45 -19.19 6.85 -5.42
CA SER A 45 -20.27 7.82 -5.22
C SER A 45 -19.83 9.19 -4.69
N SER A 46 -18.88 9.26 -3.77
CA SER A 46 -18.56 10.51 -3.03
C SER A 46 -17.10 10.91 -3.00
N ASP A 47 -16.18 10.10 -3.57
CA ASP A 47 -14.73 10.25 -3.40
C ASP A 47 -14.32 10.47 -1.94
N LYS A 48 -15.07 9.86 -1.01
CA LYS A 48 -14.84 10.04 0.43
C LYS A 48 -13.42 9.56 0.74
N LYS A 49 -12.59 10.49 1.19
CA LYS A 49 -11.22 10.26 1.64
C LYS A 49 -11.24 9.74 3.08
N GLU A 50 -10.53 8.65 3.33
CA GLU A 50 -10.11 8.23 4.66
C GLU A 50 -8.59 8.30 4.76
N ILE A 51 -8.10 8.78 5.89
CA ILE A 51 -6.67 8.78 6.21
C ILE A 51 -6.39 7.51 7.00
N LEU A 52 -5.63 6.58 6.41
CA LEU A 52 -5.37 5.28 7.01
C LEU A 52 -4.17 5.33 7.96
N GLU A 53 -3.15 6.11 7.62
CA GLU A 53 -2.00 6.38 8.48
C GLU A 53 -1.34 7.71 8.05
N GLU A 54 -1.05 8.57 9.03
CA GLU A 54 -0.33 9.85 8.86
C GLU A 54 1.12 9.68 9.28
N ASP A 55 2.01 10.53 8.73
CA ASP A 55 3.46 10.46 8.95
C ASP A 55 4.08 9.09 8.65
N PHE A 56 3.38 8.29 7.86
CA PHE A 56 3.71 6.94 7.45
C PHE A 56 3.44 6.78 5.96
N GLY A 57 4.46 6.40 5.21
CA GLY A 57 4.36 6.19 3.77
C GLY A 57 5.40 5.19 3.30
N ALA A 58 5.52 5.04 1.99
CA ALA A 58 6.48 4.11 1.42
C ALA A 58 7.17 4.67 0.17
N SER A 59 8.33 4.08 -0.12
CA SER A 59 9.05 4.28 -1.37
C SER A 59 8.23 3.75 -2.56
N LEU A 60 8.64 4.13 -3.77
CA LEU A 60 8.10 3.55 -5.01
C LEU A 60 8.20 2.02 -4.97
N ASP A 61 7.21 1.34 -5.57
CA ASP A 61 7.10 -0.12 -5.66
C ASP A 61 6.94 -0.86 -4.32
N CYS A 62 6.85 -0.12 -3.20
CA CYS A 62 6.68 -0.68 -1.86
C CYS A 62 5.22 -0.68 -1.39
N SER A 63 4.26 -0.74 -2.32
CA SER A 63 2.89 -1.10 -1.97
C SER A 63 2.23 -1.97 -3.03
N ALA A 64 1.32 -2.84 -2.61
CA ALA A 64 0.64 -3.78 -3.50
C ALA A 64 -0.71 -4.21 -2.93
N ILE A 65 -1.66 -4.55 -3.80
CA ILE A 65 -2.92 -5.19 -3.43
C ILE A 65 -2.99 -6.60 -4.01
N ASN A 66 -3.59 -7.52 -3.26
CA ASN A 66 -3.84 -8.85 -3.79
C ASN A 66 -5.20 -8.89 -4.50
N ASP A 67 -5.17 -9.02 -5.82
CA ASP A 67 -6.38 -9.15 -6.63
C ASP A 67 -7.08 -10.51 -6.42
N ALA A 68 -6.31 -11.55 -6.07
CA ALA A 68 -6.78 -12.94 -6.01
C ALA A 68 -7.26 -13.40 -4.62
N SER A 69 -6.84 -12.74 -3.53
CA SER A 69 -7.30 -13.13 -2.17
C SER A 69 -8.66 -12.54 -1.82
N THR A 70 -9.45 -13.31 -1.08
CA THR A 70 -10.68 -12.85 -0.41
C THR A 70 -10.41 -11.81 0.68
N GLU A 71 -9.18 -11.74 1.19
CA GLU A 71 -8.80 -10.82 2.27
C GLU A 71 -8.74 -9.37 1.81
N ASN A 72 -8.62 -9.09 0.50
CA ASN A 72 -8.68 -7.74 -0.09
C ASN A 72 -7.70 -6.69 0.48
N GLN A 73 -6.66 -7.11 1.20
CA GLN A 73 -5.80 -6.18 1.92
C GLN A 73 -4.82 -5.45 0.99
N PHE A 74 -4.71 -4.13 1.21
CA PHE A 74 -3.65 -3.31 0.64
C PHE A 74 -2.43 -3.38 1.55
N VAL A 75 -1.26 -3.66 0.97
CA VAL A 75 0.00 -3.82 1.71
C VAL A 75 0.90 -2.64 1.41
N VAL A 76 1.49 -2.06 2.45
CA VAL A 76 2.56 -1.06 2.36
C VAL A 76 3.78 -1.60 3.09
N ALA A 77 4.94 -1.57 2.42
CA ALA A 77 6.20 -2.06 2.93
C ALA A 77 7.12 -0.90 3.30
N THR A 78 7.68 -0.96 4.50
CA THR A 78 8.60 0.01 5.09
C THR A 78 9.79 -0.71 5.68
N ASP A 79 10.83 0.05 6.06
CA ASP A 79 12.07 -0.54 6.54
C ASP A 79 11.88 -1.39 7.80
N ASP A 80 10.85 -1.11 8.60
CA ASP A 80 10.48 -1.81 9.83
C ASP A 80 9.47 -2.97 9.62
N GLY A 81 8.85 -3.11 8.44
CA GLY A 81 7.96 -4.25 8.19
C GLY A 81 6.95 -4.09 7.06
N LEU A 82 5.88 -4.87 7.14
CA LEU A 82 4.73 -4.83 6.24
C LEU A 82 3.47 -4.44 6.99
N HIS A 83 2.69 -3.53 6.42
CA HIS A 83 1.52 -2.93 7.00
C HIS A 83 0.31 -3.22 6.12
N PHE A 84 -0.72 -3.83 6.69
CA PHE A 84 -1.89 -4.31 5.96
C PHE A 84 -3.10 -3.44 6.28
N TYR A 85 -3.76 -2.94 5.24
CA TYR A 85 -4.88 -2.01 5.34
C TYR A 85 -6.14 -2.53 4.66
N HIS A 86 -7.25 -2.14 5.26
CA HIS A 86 -8.58 -2.14 4.65
C HIS A 86 -9.04 -0.69 4.47
N PRO A 87 -10.17 -0.45 3.79
CA PRO A 87 -10.68 0.90 3.54
C PRO A 87 -10.95 1.67 4.84
N GLU A 88 -11.26 0.97 5.93
CA GLU A 88 -11.56 1.56 7.24
C GLU A 88 -10.33 1.74 8.14
N GLY A 89 -9.17 1.21 7.77
CA GLY A 89 -7.95 1.34 8.58
C GLY A 89 -6.99 0.15 8.53
N LYS A 90 -5.93 0.26 9.33
CA LYS A 90 -4.88 -0.75 9.50
C LYS A 90 -5.44 -2.00 10.21
N ARG A 91 -4.98 -3.18 9.78
CA ARG A 91 -5.49 -4.48 10.25
C ARG A 91 -4.40 -5.35 10.88
N ALA A 92 -3.23 -5.38 10.26
CA ALA A 92 -2.12 -6.17 10.73
C ALA A 92 -0.79 -5.47 10.42
N CYS A 93 0.23 -5.88 11.16
CA CYS A 93 1.62 -5.53 10.90
C CYS A 93 2.48 -6.79 11.04
N LEU A 94 3.40 -6.98 10.10
CA LEU A 94 4.46 -7.99 10.18
C LEU A 94 5.79 -7.24 10.28
N ALA A 95 6.32 -7.13 11.49
CA ALA A 95 7.55 -6.39 11.76
C ALA A 95 8.79 -7.21 11.37
N PHE A 96 9.64 -6.62 10.54
CA PHE A 96 10.99 -7.10 10.27
C PHE A 96 11.82 -6.03 9.56
N ASP A 97 13.07 -5.91 9.99
CA ASP A 97 13.99 -4.90 9.49
C ASP A 97 14.50 -5.22 8.08
N GLY A 98 14.76 -4.16 7.32
CA GLY A 98 15.50 -4.21 6.06
C GLY A 98 14.97 -3.19 5.07
N GLU A 99 15.89 -2.58 4.31
CA GLU A 99 15.57 -1.57 3.29
C GLU A 99 14.71 -2.19 2.18
N LYS A 100 13.39 -1.95 2.23
CA LYS A 100 12.44 -2.54 1.28
C LYS A 100 12.57 -1.83 -0.06
N LYS A 101 12.56 -2.62 -1.14
CA LYS A 101 12.70 -2.15 -2.52
C LYS A 101 11.48 -2.41 -3.37
N MET A 102 10.77 -3.51 -3.11
CA MET A 102 9.55 -3.83 -3.82
C MET A 102 8.70 -4.78 -3.00
N VAL A 103 7.38 -4.63 -3.09
CA VAL A 103 6.41 -5.62 -2.65
C VAL A 103 5.45 -5.93 -3.78
N SER A 104 5.13 -7.21 -3.99
CA SER A 104 4.22 -7.62 -5.05
C SER A 104 3.49 -8.91 -4.67
N TRP A 105 2.30 -9.10 -5.24
CA TRP A 105 1.55 -10.33 -5.10
C TRP A 105 1.70 -11.18 -6.36
N PHE A 106 2.02 -12.46 -6.19
CA PHE A 106 2.07 -13.42 -7.29
C PHE A 106 1.46 -14.75 -6.87
N ARG A 107 0.33 -15.14 -7.49
CA ARG A 107 -0.35 -16.43 -7.26
C ARG A 107 -0.60 -16.75 -5.76
N GLY A 108 -1.00 -15.74 -4.98
CA GLY A 108 -1.26 -15.88 -3.55
C GLY A 108 -0.03 -15.74 -2.65
N TYR A 109 1.17 -15.61 -3.23
CA TYR A 109 2.39 -15.31 -2.49
C TYR A 109 2.63 -13.81 -2.42
N LEU A 110 2.98 -13.33 -1.23
CA LEU A 110 3.51 -11.99 -1.05
C LEU A 110 5.03 -12.04 -1.23
N VAL A 111 5.52 -11.41 -2.28
CA VAL A 111 6.95 -11.29 -2.59
C VAL A 111 7.46 -9.97 -2.05
N VAL A 112 8.51 -10.03 -1.25
CA VAL A 112 9.18 -8.84 -0.70
C VAL A 112 10.64 -8.88 -1.16
N VAL A 113 11.08 -7.80 -1.79
CA VAL A 113 12.47 -7.60 -2.17
C VAL A 113 13.07 -6.54 -1.25
N SER A 114 14.14 -6.90 -0.56
CA SER A 114 14.88 -6.02 0.33
C SER A 114 16.34 -6.02 -0.06
N LYS A 115 17.04 -4.92 0.19
CA LYS A 115 18.51 -4.92 0.10
C LYS A 115 19.06 -5.81 1.21
N GLU A 116 20.15 -6.53 0.93
CA GLU A 116 20.85 -7.31 1.95
C GLU A 116 21.17 -6.42 3.16
N MET A 117 20.74 -6.86 4.36
CA MET A 117 21.38 -6.40 5.57
C MET A 117 22.85 -6.83 5.48
N LYS A 118 23.79 -5.88 5.60
CA LYS A 118 25.20 -6.24 5.81
C LYS A 118 25.22 -7.23 6.98
N GLN A 119 25.59 -8.49 6.70
CA GLN A 119 25.71 -9.49 7.75
C GLN A 119 26.63 -8.92 8.83
N LEU A 120 26.12 -8.82 10.06
CA LEU A 120 27.01 -8.75 11.22
C LEU A 120 27.92 -9.98 11.14
N PRO A 121 29.23 -9.85 11.43
CA PRO A 121 30.15 -10.97 11.33
C PRO A 121 29.59 -12.15 12.13
N LYS A 122 29.45 -13.29 11.46
CA LYS A 122 29.11 -14.55 12.13
C LYS A 122 30.21 -14.79 13.16
N THR A 123 29.89 -14.75 14.44
CA THR A 123 30.81 -15.22 15.47
C THR A 123 31.08 -16.69 15.17
N ALA A 124 32.33 -17.00 14.78
CA ALA A 124 32.79 -18.37 14.64
C ALA A 124 32.67 -19.06 16.01
N GLY A 125 31.86 -20.11 16.06
CA GLY A 125 31.86 -21.11 17.13
C GLY A 125 32.61 -22.34 16.67
#